data_AF-A0A1G1J128-F1
#
_entry.id   AF-A0A1G1J128-F1
#
_cell.length_a   1.000
_cell.length_b   1.000
_cell.length_c   1.000
_cell.angle_alpha   90.00
_cell.angle_beta   90.00
_cell.angle_gamma   90.00
#
_symmetry.space_group_name_H-M   'P 1'
#
loop_
_entity.id
_entity.type
_entity.pdbx_description
1 polymer ?
#
loop_
_entity_poly.entity_id
_entity_poly.type
_entity_poly.pdbx_seq_one_letter_code
_entity_poly.pdbx_strand_id
1 'polypeptide(L)'
;MSLQIQRLSYQRIGQIADEFLSKYYPKLSLPIPIEEIAEQKLNLRIIQKMGLKKNYDVEGFLISDLSTIFLDFNMYLKYENRTRFTLAHEVGHLILHGEIFKKLNINSVEKLNDFSSIRRRDASQVSKRKHR
;
A
#
# COMPACT_ATOMS: atom_id res chain seq x y z
N MET A 1 -6.17 -1.18 22.11
CA MET A 1 -4.78 -1.18 21.61
C MET A 1 -4.39 0.25 21.22
N SER A 2 -3.34 0.81 21.82
CA SER A 2 -2.77 2.09 21.36
C SER A 2 -1.76 1.80 20.24
N LEU A 3 -2.13 2.11 18.99
CA LEU A 3 -1.22 2.05 17.85
C LEU A 3 -0.33 3.30 17.88
N GLN A 4 0.96 3.13 18.17
CA GLN A 4 1.92 4.21 18.13
C GLN A 4 2.42 4.37 16.69
N ILE A 5 1.83 5.32 15.95
CA ILE A 5 2.22 5.62 14.57
C ILE A 5 3.28 6.72 14.60
N GLN A 6 4.51 6.37 14.23
CA GLN A 6 5.57 7.36 14.06
C GLN A 6 5.25 8.24 12.84
N ARG A 7 5.09 9.54 13.05
CA ARG A 7 4.93 10.50 11.96
C ARG A 7 6.31 10.91 11.43
N LEU A 8 6.61 10.51 10.21
CA LEU A 8 7.82 10.92 9.49
C LEU A 8 7.57 12.24 8.74
N SER A 9 8.64 13.02 8.56
CA SER A 9 8.59 14.19 7.66
C SER A 9 8.52 13.74 6.20
N TYR A 10 7.98 14.59 5.32
CA TYR A 10 7.97 14.32 3.88
C TYR A 10 9.37 14.10 3.31
N GLN A 11 10.35 14.86 3.81
CA GLN A 11 11.75 14.67 3.42
C GLN A 11 12.24 13.27 3.79
N ARG A 12 11.93 12.78 5.00
CA ARG A 12 12.35 11.43 5.40
C ARG A 12 11.62 10.34 4.59
N ILE A 13 10.34 10.53 4.29
CA ILE A 13 9.59 9.61 3.41
C ILE A 13 10.21 9.57 2.01
N GLY A 14 10.59 10.74 1.46
CA GLY A 14 11.30 10.83 0.18
C GLY A 14 12.62 10.08 0.19
N GLN A 15 13.46 10.28 1.21
CA GLN A 15 14.72 9.53 1.36
C GLN A 15 14.50 8.02 1.42
N ILE A 16 13.48 7.55 2.15
CA ILE A 16 13.17 6.11 2.20
C ILE A 16 12.74 5.59 0.82
N ALA A 17 11.99 6.37 0.06
CA ALA A 17 11.62 6.01 -1.32
C ALA A 17 12.85 5.96 -2.25
N ASP A 18 13.78 6.90 -2.11
CA ASP A 18 15.03 6.93 -2.89
C ASP A 18 15.95 5.75 -2.52
N GLU A 19 16.06 5.44 -1.23
CA GLU A 19 16.78 4.26 -0.71
C GLU A 19 16.16 2.96 -1.27
N PHE A 20 14.83 2.86 -1.28
CA PHE A 20 14.10 1.74 -1.85
C PHE A 20 14.39 1.57 -3.35
N LEU A 21 14.28 2.64 -4.14
CA LEU A 21 14.53 2.58 -5.58
C LEU A 21 15.99 2.27 -5.87
N SER A 22 16.93 2.87 -5.14
CA SER A 22 18.36 2.59 -5.29
C SER A 22 18.68 1.11 -5.04
N LYS A 23 17.98 0.46 -4.10
CA LYS A 23 18.16 -0.96 -3.78
C LYS A 23 17.53 -1.89 -4.81
N TYR A 24 16.31 -1.60 -5.25
CA TYR A 24 15.50 -2.57 -6.01
C TYR A 24 15.37 -2.26 -7.50
N TYR A 25 15.58 -1.00 -7.90
CA TYR A 25 15.50 -0.56 -9.30
C TYR A 25 16.39 0.68 -9.57
N PRO A 26 17.72 0.55 -9.43
CA PRO A 26 18.66 1.67 -9.57
C PRO A 26 18.68 2.30 -10.96
N LYS A 27 18.13 1.61 -11.98
CA LYS A 27 18.01 2.14 -13.34
C LYS A 27 17.12 3.38 -13.41
N LEU A 28 16.13 3.50 -12.51
CA LEU A 28 15.17 4.61 -12.45
C LEU A 28 14.44 4.93 -13.78
N SER A 29 14.43 4.01 -14.75
CA SER A 29 13.75 4.22 -16.03
C SER A 29 12.25 4.04 -15.88
N LEU A 30 11.49 5.02 -16.38
CA LEU A 30 10.05 4.96 -16.36
C LEU A 30 9.49 4.01 -17.43
N PRO A 31 8.37 3.34 -17.14
CA PRO A 31 7.65 3.40 -15.87
C PRO A 31 8.24 2.41 -14.84
N ILE A 32 8.28 2.77 -13.54
CA ILE A 32 8.89 1.93 -12.48
C ILE A 32 8.15 0.58 -12.36
N PRO A 33 8.80 -0.58 -12.53
CA PRO A 33 8.14 -1.89 -12.60
C PRO A 33 7.77 -2.41 -11.20
N ILE A 34 6.83 -1.73 -10.55
CA ILE A 34 6.48 -1.98 -9.15
C ILE A 34 5.87 -3.37 -8.92
N GLU A 35 5.17 -3.93 -9.91
CA GLU A 35 4.63 -5.30 -9.87
C GLU A 35 5.75 -6.33 -9.79
N GLU A 36 6.73 -6.22 -10.69
CA GLU A 36 7.93 -7.06 -10.67
C GLU A 36 8.74 -6.90 -9.37
N ILE A 37 8.93 -5.67 -8.90
CA ILE A 37 9.64 -5.42 -7.64
C ILE A 37 8.91 -6.09 -6.47
N ALA A 38 7.59 -5.93 -6.39
CA ALA A 38 6.77 -6.52 -5.33
C ALA A 38 6.86 -8.05 -5.34
N GLU A 39 6.65 -8.69 -6.48
CA GLU A 39 6.62 -10.16 -6.56
C GLU A 39 8.02 -10.78 -6.47
N GLN A 40 8.97 -10.27 -7.25
CA GLN A 40 10.27 -10.93 -7.43
C GLN A 40 11.34 -10.47 -6.45
N LYS A 41 11.26 -9.23 -5.95
CA LYS A 41 12.30 -8.67 -5.05
C LYS A 41 11.85 -8.60 -3.59
N LEU A 42 10.55 -8.45 -3.36
CA LEU A 42 9.96 -8.41 -2.01
C LEU A 42 9.22 -9.71 -1.64
N ASN A 43 9.11 -10.66 -2.56
CA ASN A 43 8.45 -11.96 -2.35
C ASN A 43 6.98 -11.81 -1.90
N LEU A 44 6.29 -10.82 -2.45
CA LEU A 44 4.87 -10.59 -2.20
C LEU A 44 4.02 -11.33 -3.22
N ARG A 45 2.87 -11.83 -2.79
CA ARG A 45 1.83 -12.30 -3.71
C ARG A 45 0.88 -11.15 -4.04
N ILE A 46 0.50 -11.04 -5.30
CA ILE A 46 -0.54 -10.08 -5.72
C ILE A 46 -1.78 -10.89 -6.11
N ILE A 47 -2.90 -10.64 -5.42
CA ILE A 47 -4.16 -11.34 -5.65
C ILE A 47 -5.24 -10.35 -6.04
N GLN A 48 -5.83 -10.52 -7.21
CA GLN A 48 -6.96 -9.71 -7.63
C GLN A 48 -8.25 -10.27 -7.04
N LYS A 49 -9.05 -9.41 -6.39
CA LYS A 49 -10.33 -9.76 -5.79
C LYS A 49 -11.43 -8.87 -6.34
N MET A 50 -12.53 -9.50 -6.77
CA MET A 50 -13.67 -8.76 -7.32
C MET A 50 -14.46 -8.06 -6.20
N GLY A 51 -14.79 -6.79 -6.44
CA GLY A 51 -15.69 -6.02 -5.58
C GLY A 51 -15.04 -5.45 -4.33
N LEU A 52 -13.70 -5.36 -4.23
CA LEU A 52 -13.06 -4.67 -3.11
C LEU A 52 -13.50 -3.21 -3.05
N LYS A 53 -13.48 -2.52 -4.20
CA LYS A 53 -13.86 -1.11 -4.26
C LYS A 53 -15.35 -0.93 -4.01
N LYS A 54 -16.18 -1.80 -4.59
CA LYS A 54 -17.64 -1.74 -4.46
C LYS A 54 -18.12 -2.03 -3.03
N ASN A 55 -17.56 -3.07 -2.39
CA ASN A 55 -18.09 -3.60 -1.13
C ASN A 55 -17.40 -3.01 0.11
N TYR A 56 -16.14 -2.59 -0.02
CA TYR A 56 -15.31 -2.14 1.11
C TYR A 56 -14.70 -0.75 0.90
N ASP A 57 -14.95 -0.10 -0.25
CA ASP A 57 -14.35 1.19 -0.65
C ASP A 57 -12.81 1.17 -0.74
N VAL A 58 -12.23 -0.02 -0.94
CA VAL A 58 -10.77 -0.24 -0.99
C VAL A 58 -10.34 -0.71 -2.37
N GLU A 59 -9.29 -0.10 -2.91
CA GLU A 59 -8.69 -0.47 -4.20
C GLU A 59 -7.56 -1.49 -4.06
N GLY A 60 -6.93 -1.54 -2.89
CA GLY A 60 -5.97 -2.57 -2.50
C GLY A 60 -5.59 -2.46 -1.03
N PHE A 61 -5.04 -3.56 -0.50
CA PHE A 61 -4.54 -3.62 0.88
C PHE A 61 -3.50 -4.75 1.06
N LEU A 62 -2.51 -4.51 1.92
CA LEU A 62 -1.56 -5.50 2.43
C LEU A 62 -2.15 -6.26 3.64
N ILE A 63 -1.98 -7.58 3.71
CA ILE A 63 -2.37 -8.37 4.89
C ILE A 63 -1.33 -8.32 6.02
N SER A 64 -1.74 -8.62 7.24
CA SER A 64 -0.93 -8.49 8.46
C SER A 64 0.30 -9.38 8.51
N ASP A 65 0.32 -10.51 7.82
CA ASP A 65 1.52 -11.35 7.70
C ASP A 65 2.54 -10.81 6.69
N LEU A 66 2.22 -9.68 6.04
CA LEU A 66 3.04 -8.96 5.06
C LEU A 66 3.36 -9.77 3.79
N SER A 67 2.64 -10.87 3.52
CA SER A 67 2.93 -11.77 2.38
C SER A 67 2.12 -11.50 1.13
N THR A 68 0.97 -10.81 1.24
CA THR A 68 0.02 -10.66 0.13
C THR A 68 -0.56 -9.26 0.06
N ILE A 69 -0.59 -8.72 -1.15
CA ILE A 69 -1.38 -7.54 -1.51
C ILE A 69 -2.60 -7.99 -2.29
N PHE A 70 -3.79 -7.59 -1.83
CA PHE A 70 -5.02 -7.73 -2.59
C PHE A 70 -5.27 -6.45 -3.41
N LEU A 71 -5.74 -6.61 -4.65
CA LEU A 71 -6.13 -5.50 -5.53
C LEU A 71 -7.56 -5.68 -6.02
N ASP A 72 -8.29 -4.59 -6.24
CA ASP A 72 -9.60 -4.66 -6.88
C ASP A 72 -9.44 -5.13 -8.33
N PHE A 73 -10.16 -6.20 -8.68
CA PHE A 73 -10.05 -6.83 -10.00
C PHE A 73 -10.41 -5.89 -11.16
N ASN A 74 -11.47 -5.08 -11.00
CA ASN A 74 -11.89 -4.18 -12.08
C ASN A 74 -10.88 -3.06 -12.29
N MET A 75 -10.30 -2.56 -11.21
CA MET A 75 -9.22 -1.59 -11.28
C MET A 75 -7.99 -2.19 -11.97
N TYR A 76 -7.57 -3.38 -11.54
CA TYR A 76 -6.42 -4.08 -12.09
C TYR A 76 -6.51 -4.21 -13.62
N LEU A 77 -7.67 -4.63 -14.14
CA LEU A 77 -7.86 -4.84 -15.57
C LEU A 77 -7.97 -3.56 -16.40
N LYS A 78 -8.49 -2.47 -15.83
CA LYS A 78 -8.91 -1.29 -16.62
C LYS A 78 -8.00 -0.08 -16.48
N TYR A 79 -7.26 0.02 -15.38
CA TYR A 79 -6.58 1.26 -14.99
C TYR A 79 -5.14 1.00 -14.55
N GLU A 80 -4.25 0.71 -15.51
CA GLU A 80 -2.84 0.39 -15.24
C GLU A 80 -2.16 1.40 -14.30
N ASN A 81 -2.26 2.71 -14.59
CA ASN A 81 -1.64 3.74 -13.75
C ASN A 81 -2.18 3.73 -12.31
N ARG A 82 -3.48 3.45 -12.13
CA ARG A 82 -4.09 3.37 -10.81
C ARG A 82 -3.65 2.11 -10.07
N THR A 83 -3.53 0.99 -10.78
CA THR A 83 -2.99 -0.26 -10.27
C THR A 83 -1.56 -0.09 -9.78
N ARG A 84 -0.69 0.51 -10.59
CA ARG A 84 0.72 0.78 -10.24
C ARG A 84 0.84 1.69 -9.03
N PHE A 85 0.04 2.76 -8.99
CA PHE A 85 -0.01 3.65 -7.83
C PHE A 85 -0.47 2.93 -6.57
N THR A 86 -1.54 2.12 -6.66
CA THR A 86 -2.08 1.37 -5.53
C THR A 86 -1.05 0.36 -5.03
N LEU A 87 -0.38 -0.36 -5.92
CA LEU A 87 0.66 -1.30 -5.52
C LEU A 87 1.85 -0.60 -4.84
N ALA A 88 2.31 0.52 -5.39
CA ALA A 88 3.36 1.33 -4.77
C ALA A 88 2.95 1.84 -3.39
N HIS A 89 1.69 2.20 -3.20
CA HIS A 89 1.14 2.62 -1.90
C HIS A 89 1.19 1.49 -0.87
N GLU A 90 0.76 0.29 -1.24
CA GLU A 90 0.78 -0.88 -0.35
C GLU A 90 2.23 -1.35 -0.05
N VAL A 91 3.15 -1.26 -1.01
CA VAL A 91 4.60 -1.46 -0.76
C VAL A 91 5.13 -0.38 0.20
N GLY A 92 4.67 0.86 0.09
CA GLY A 92 4.96 1.91 1.06
C GLY A 92 4.51 1.52 2.48
N HIS A 93 3.32 0.94 2.63
CA HIS A 93 2.84 0.41 3.91
C HIS A 93 3.72 -0.73 4.45
N LEU A 94 4.17 -1.65 3.59
CA LEU A 94 5.12 -2.70 3.98
C LEU A 94 6.40 -2.09 4.58
N ILE A 95 7.02 -1.14 3.87
CA ILE A 95 8.31 -0.56 4.25
C ILE A 95 8.20 0.35 5.49
N LEU A 96 7.17 1.20 5.54
CA LEU A 96 7.03 2.22 6.59
C LEU A 96 6.29 1.70 7.83
N HIS A 97 5.40 0.72 7.66
CA HIS A 97 4.41 0.35 8.65
C HIS A 97 4.28 -1.16 8.88
N GLY A 98 5.21 -1.99 8.39
CA GLY A 98 5.13 -3.45 8.53
C GLY A 98 4.92 -3.93 9.98
N GLU A 99 5.61 -3.33 10.96
CA GLU A 99 5.45 -3.66 12.38
C GLU A 99 4.08 -3.29 12.97
N ILE A 100 3.42 -2.28 12.39
CA ILE A 100 2.04 -1.93 12.74
C ILE A 100 1.11 -2.98 12.13
N PHE A 101 1.28 -3.31 10.85
CA PHE A 101 0.44 -4.27 10.14
C PHE A 101 0.42 -5.64 10.81
N LYS A 102 1.57 -6.15 11.29
CA LYS A 102 1.66 -7.40 12.07
C LYS A 102 0.75 -7.43 13.30
N LYS A 103 0.42 -6.27 13.88
CA LYS A 103 -0.43 -6.14 15.09
C LYS A 103 -1.92 -6.03 14.77
N LEU A 104 -2.30 -5.78 13.52
CA LEU A 104 -3.69 -5.52 13.12
C LEU A 104 -4.52 -6.79 12.89
N ASN A 105 -3.90 -7.97 12.78
CA ASN A 105 -4.54 -9.28 12.59
C ASN A 105 -5.54 -9.37 11.40
N ILE A 106 -5.25 -8.62 10.32
CA ILE A 106 -5.99 -8.56 9.07
C ILE A 106 -5.41 -9.61 8.14
N ASN A 107 -6.00 -10.80 8.15
CA ASN A 107 -5.46 -11.93 7.39
C ASN A 107 -6.33 -12.27 6.17
N SER A 108 -7.46 -11.56 5.98
CA SER A 108 -8.37 -11.82 4.87
C SER A 108 -9.29 -10.63 4.56
N VAL A 109 -9.95 -10.69 3.39
CA VAL A 109 -10.89 -9.67 2.89
C VAL A 109 -12.08 -9.51 3.84
N GLU A 110 -12.53 -10.58 4.48
CA GLU A 110 -13.69 -10.60 5.37
C GLU A 110 -13.47 -9.75 6.64
N LYS A 111 -12.21 -9.46 6.99
CA LYS A 111 -11.83 -8.58 8.11
C LYS A 111 -11.68 -7.10 7.71
N LEU A 112 -11.92 -6.72 6.46
CA LEU A 112 -11.77 -5.33 5.99
C LEU A 112 -12.75 -4.34 6.64
N ASN A 113 -13.91 -4.80 7.13
CA ASN A 113 -14.90 -3.92 7.75
C ASN A 113 -14.32 -3.19 8.99
N ASP A 114 -13.43 -3.86 9.74
CA ASP A 114 -12.73 -3.27 10.88
C ASP A 114 -11.69 -2.21 10.47
N PHE A 115 -11.17 -2.32 9.24
CA PHE A 115 -10.05 -1.52 8.72
C PHE A 115 -10.43 -0.13 8.20
N SER A 116 -11.67 0.03 7.72
CA SER A 116 -12.17 1.31 7.17
C SER A 116 -12.07 2.48 8.17
N SER A 117 -12.12 2.17 9.47
CA SER A 117 -11.98 3.14 10.57
C SER A 117 -10.54 3.67 10.75
N ILE A 118 -9.52 2.85 10.43
CA ILE A 118 -8.10 3.17 10.58
C ILE A 118 -7.61 3.99 9.39
N ARG A 119 -7.98 3.59 8.17
CA ARG A 119 -7.53 4.25 6.92
C ARG A 119 -8.05 5.69 6.78
N ARG A 120 -9.25 5.99 7.29
CA ARG A 120 -9.77 7.38 7.33
C ARG A 120 -8.89 8.32 8.15
N ARG A 121 -8.16 7.82 9.15
CA ARG A 121 -7.26 8.64 9.97
C ARG A 121 -5.99 9.01 9.20
N ASP A 122 -5.46 8.13 8.36
CA ASP A 122 -4.31 8.42 7.49
C ASP A 122 -4.69 9.29 6.27
N ALA A 123 -5.81 9.00 5.60
CA ALA A 123 -6.27 9.75 4.43
C ALA A 123 -6.67 11.21 4.77
N SER A 124 -7.17 11.47 5.98
CA SER A 124 -7.53 12.83 6.44
C SER A 124 -6.35 13.81 6.53
N GLN A 125 -5.11 13.31 6.47
CA GLN A 125 -3.90 14.14 6.52
C GLN A 125 -3.42 14.54 5.11
N VAL A 126 -3.72 13.75 4.07
CA VAL A 126 -3.35 14.06 2.68
C VAL A 126 -4.29 15.11 2.07
N SER A 127 -5.58 15.08 2.43
CA SER A 127 -6.58 16.01 1.89
C SER A 127 -6.48 17.45 2.42
N LYS A 128 -5.80 17.69 3.56
CA LYS A 128 -5.70 19.04 4.16
C LYS A 128 -4.68 19.97 3.50
N ARG A 129 -3.98 19.54 2.45
CA ARG A 129 -2.93 20.33 1.77
C ARG A 129 -3.25 20.74 0.34
N LYS A 130 -4.49 20.57 -0.15
CA LYS A 130 -4.88 21.08 -1.47
C LYS A 130 -5.18 22.58 -1.52
N HIS A 131 -5.09 23.31 -0.40
CA HIS A 131 -5.28 24.77 -0.33
C HIS A 131 -4.19 25.39 0.54
N ARG A 132 -2.93 25.37 0.10
CA ARG A 132 -1.87 26.28 0.58
C ARG A 132 -0.84 26.48 -0.51
#